data_AF-A0A067NPL3-F1
#
_entry.id   AF-A0A067NPL3-F1
#
_cell.length_a   1.000
_cell.length_b   1.000
_cell.length_c   1.000
_cell.angle_alpha   90.00
_cell.angle_beta   90.00
_cell.angle_gamma   90.00
#
_symmetry.space_group_name_H-M   'P 1'
#
loop_
_entity.id
_entity.type
_entity.pdbx_description
1 polymer ?
#
loop_
_entity_poly.entity_id
_entity_poly.type
_entity_poly.pdbx_seq_one_letter_code
_entity_poly.pdbx_strand_id
1 'polypeptide(L)'
;LPPLVGSLQQSWTTTFQSGAVVSAIFALLSMQLLLQGSQFMGTIDSPGDTAFQILAYISLILNSSASTASIVLIDRIGELDFNSSSRPMESLPTAGWVNANAKSLLRLYGAGRSWMYVFYHWFASMLIGIPSFWAALVLMTWVHTDAAVSITVVCVAVFGILPLLCFLPYRAFFPHDSTPLLPQNRPRTTSTVVCAVV
;
A
#
# COMPACT_ATOMS: atom_id res chain seq x y z
N LEU A 1 -2.32 24.96 -6.80
CA LEU A 1 -3.18 23.97 -6.11
C LEU A 1 -3.73 24.57 -4.81
N PRO A 2 -4.95 24.19 -4.38
CA PRO A 2 -5.43 24.51 -3.03
C PRO A 2 -4.53 23.89 -1.96
N PRO A 3 -4.35 24.54 -0.79
CA PRO A 3 -3.40 24.11 0.24
C PRO A 3 -3.68 22.69 0.77
N LEU A 4 -4.97 22.30 0.85
CA LEU A 4 -5.36 20.93 1.22
C LEU A 4 -4.82 19.89 0.23
N VAL A 5 -4.91 20.15 -1.08
CA VAL A 5 -4.43 19.23 -2.11
C VAL A 5 -2.90 19.12 -2.06
N GLY A 6 -2.21 20.24 -1.82
CA GLY A 6 -0.76 20.25 -1.62
C GLY A 6 -0.32 19.41 -0.42
N SER A 7 -1.01 19.51 0.72
CA SER A 7 -0.71 18.69 1.90
C SER A 7 -0.93 17.19 1.65
N LEU A 8 -1.98 16.84 0.91
CA LEU A 8 -2.26 15.44 0.53
C LEU A 8 -1.19 14.91 -0.42
N GLN A 9 -0.84 15.69 -1.44
CA GLN A 9 0.22 15.38 -2.39
C GLN A 9 1.54 15.08 -1.66
N GLN A 10 1.97 15.97 -0.76
CA GLN A 10 3.18 15.78 0.03
C GLN A 10 3.12 14.51 0.89
N SER A 11 1.99 14.27 1.57
CA SER A 11 1.80 13.08 2.41
C SER A 11 1.91 11.78 1.59
N TRP A 12 1.28 11.74 0.41
CA TRP A 12 1.35 10.58 -0.47
C TRP A 12 2.73 10.40 -1.09
N THR A 13 3.41 11.48 -1.48
CA THR A 13 4.80 11.40 -1.97
C THR A 13 5.72 10.79 -0.92
N THR A 14 5.65 11.24 0.34
CA THR A 14 6.43 10.66 1.44
C THR A 14 6.08 9.18 1.68
N THR A 15 4.80 8.82 1.56
CA THR A 15 4.34 7.43 1.69
C THR A 15 4.92 6.54 0.58
N PHE A 16 4.92 7.01 -0.66
CA PHE A 16 5.48 6.23 -1.77
C PHE A 16 7.01 6.20 -1.73
N GLN A 17 7.68 7.25 -1.26
CA GLN A 17 9.14 7.23 -1.08
C GLN A 17 9.56 6.18 -0.06
N SER A 18 8.94 6.20 1.13
CA SER A 18 9.19 5.18 2.15
C SER A 18 8.81 3.78 1.66
N GLY A 19 7.69 3.65 0.94
CA GLY A 19 7.27 2.42 0.32
C GLY A 19 8.28 1.86 -0.70
N ALA A 20 8.84 2.72 -1.56
CA ALA A 20 9.84 2.34 -2.54
C ALA A 20 11.08 1.73 -1.88
N VAL A 21 11.58 2.40 -0.83
CA VAL A 21 12.76 1.99 -0.06
C VAL A 21 12.50 0.67 0.66
N VAL A 22 11.40 0.56 1.39
CA VAL A 22 11.07 -0.64 2.17
C VAL A 22 10.90 -1.86 1.25
N SER A 23 10.15 -1.72 0.15
CA SER A 23 9.99 -2.81 -0.81
C SER A 23 11.31 -3.17 -1.51
N ALA A 24 12.18 -2.21 -1.81
CA ALA A 24 13.51 -2.52 -2.35
C ALA A 24 14.35 -3.34 -1.36
N ILE A 25 14.32 -2.99 -0.07
CA ILE A 25 15.01 -3.74 0.99
C ILE A 25 14.47 -5.18 1.06
N PHE A 26 13.16 -5.37 1.08
CA PHE A 26 12.59 -6.73 1.09
C PHE A 26 12.94 -7.54 -0.16
N ALA A 27 13.02 -6.92 -1.34
CA ALA A 27 13.46 -7.58 -2.55
C ALA A 27 14.94 -8.05 -2.42
N LEU A 28 15.82 -7.18 -1.91
CA LEU A 28 17.22 -7.53 -1.67
C LEU A 28 17.37 -8.64 -0.62
N LEU A 29 16.61 -8.58 0.47
CA LEU A 29 16.60 -9.64 1.49
C LEU A 29 16.09 -10.97 0.93
N SER A 30 15.08 -10.94 0.06
CA SER A 30 14.55 -12.14 -0.61
C SER A 30 15.61 -12.76 -1.54
N MET A 31 16.35 -11.93 -2.27
CA MET A 31 17.46 -12.38 -3.10
C MET A 31 18.56 -13.01 -2.25
N GLN A 32 18.95 -12.37 -1.15
CA GLN A 32 19.95 -12.90 -0.23
C GLN A 32 19.51 -14.24 0.36
N LEU A 33 18.23 -14.36 0.71
CA LEU A 33 17.64 -15.59 1.25
C LEU A 33 17.70 -16.73 0.21
N LEU A 34 17.41 -16.46 -1.06
CA LEU A 34 17.55 -17.43 -2.16
C LEU A 34 19.00 -17.89 -2.33
N LEU A 35 19.96 -16.96 -2.30
CA LEU A 35 21.39 -17.28 -2.41
C LEU A 35 21.84 -18.16 -1.25
N GLN A 36 21.42 -17.85 -0.02
CA GLN A 36 21.73 -18.67 1.14
C GLN A 36 21.05 -20.05 1.07
N GLY A 37 19.76 -20.10 0.74
CA GLY A 37 19.03 -21.36 0.59
C GLY A 37 19.69 -22.30 -0.42
N SER A 38 20.21 -21.76 -1.54
CA SER A 38 20.90 -22.58 -2.55
C SER A 38 22.17 -23.28 -2.03
N GLN A 39 22.77 -22.79 -0.95
CA GLN A 39 23.92 -23.43 -0.30
C GLN A 39 23.50 -24.59 0.62
N PHE A 40 22.27 -24.55 1.13
CA PHE A 40 21.75 -25.54 2.10
C PHE A 40 20.91 -26.64 1.43
N MET A 41 20.35 -26.38 0.26
CA MET A 41 19.57 -27.36 -0.51
C MET A 41 20.50 -28.38 -1.17
N GLY A 42 20.48 -29.62 -0.68
CA GLY A 42 21.18 -30.75 -1.30
C GLY A 42 20.48 -31.23 -2.58
N THR A 43 21.11 -32.17 -3.31
CA THR A 43 20.65 -32.74 -4.59
C THR A 43 19.28 -33.44 -4.57
N ILE A 44 18.62 -33.52 -3.42
CA ILE A 44 17.29 -34.12 -3.23
C ILE A 44 16.35 -33.01 -2.77
N ASP A 45 15.52 -32.49 -3.69
CA ASP A 45 14.51 -31.47 -3.41
C ASP A 45 13.50 -32.01 -2.39
N SER A 46 13.57 -31.53 -1.14
CA SER A 46 12.47 -31.76 -0.21
C SER A 46 11.28 -30.86 -0.60
N PRO A 47 10.03 -31.28 -0.36
CA PRO A 47 8.87 -30.42 -0.59
C PRO A 47 8.95 -29.06 0.12
N GLY A 48 9.66 -29.00 1.27
CA GLY A 48 9.91 -27.77 2.00
C GLY A 48 10.83 -26.80 1.25
N ASP A 49 11.87 -27.32 0.62
CA ASP A 49 12.83 -26.54 -0.18
C ASP A 49 12.16 -25.94 -1.42
N THR A 50 11.34 -26.72 -2.12
CA THR A 50 10.56 -26.22 -3.26
C THR A 50 9.58 -25.13 -2.83
N ALA A 51 8.84 -25.33 -1.73
CA ALA A 51 7.90 -24.33 -1.23
C ALA A 51 8.61 -23.03 -0.80
N PHE A 52 9.76 -23.15 -0.15
CA PHE A 52 10.63 -22.03 0.20
C PHE A 52 11.05 -21.23 -1.04
N GLN A 53 11.57 -21.90 -2.08
CA GLN A 53 12.00 -21.24 -3.31
C GLN A 53 10.86 -20.46 -3.96
N ILE A 54 9.68 -21.09 -4.08
CA ILE A 54 8.49 -20.45 -4.67
C ILE A 54 8.13 -19.17 -3.90
N LEU A 55 8.05 -19.24 -2.57
CA LEU A 55 7.69 -18.09 -1.74
C LEU A 55 8.74 -16.97 -1.77
N ALA A 56 10.01 -17.33 -1.83
CA ALA A 56 11.10 -16.37 -1.94
C ALA A 56 11.11 -15.66 -3.32
N TYR A 57 10.84 -16.39 -4.41
CA TYR A 57 10.67 -15.78 -5.74
C TYR A 57 9.44 -14.88 -5.82
N ILE A 58 8.29 -15.32 -5.28
CA ILE A 58 7.08 -14.49 -5.21
C ILE A 58 7.38 -13.20 -4.45
N SER A 59 8.06 -13.30 -3.30
CA SER A 59 8.42 -12.13 -2.52
C SER A 59 9.36 -11.19 -3.28
N LEU A 60 10.40 -11.71 -3.93
CA LEU A 60 11.34 -10.94 -4.74
C LEU A 60 10.62 -10.16 -5.86
N ILE A 61 9.78 -10.84 -6.63
CA ILE A 61 9.08 -10.26 -7.78
C ILE A 61 8.06 -9.23 -7.31
N LEU A 62 7.27 -9.52 -6.28
CA LEU A 62 6.24 -8.61 -5.81
C LEU A 62 6.82 -7.37 -5.13
N ASN A 63 7.88 -7.53 -4.32
CA ASN A 63 8.53 -6.39 -3.68
C ASN A 63 9.29 -5.51 -4.70
N SER A 64 9.97 -6.08 -5.69
CA SER A 64 10.58 -5.27 -6.76
C SER A 64 9.53 -4.53 -7.60
N SER A 65 8.39 -5.18 -7.87
CA SER A 65 7.25 -4.56 -8.56
C SER A 65 6.64 -3.42 -7.73
N ALA A 66 6.47 -3.60 -6.42
CA ALA A 66 5.99 -2.57 -5.50
C ALA A 66 6.96 -1.37 -5.42
N SER A 67 8.28 -1.61 -5.44
CA SER A 67 9.27 -0.54 -5.47
C SER A 67 9.15 0.27 -6.76
N THR A 68 9.09 -0.40 -7.91
CA THR A 68 8.90 0.26 -9.22
C THR A 68 7.59 1.03 -9.29
N ALA A 69 6.49 0.43 -8.81
CA ALA A 69 5.19 1.08 -8.78
C ALA A 69 5.18 2.32 -7.87
N SER A 70 5.95 2.31 -6.78
CA SER A 70 6.10 3.48 -5.90
C SER A 70 6.75 4.65 -6.63
N ILE A 71 7.80 4.40 -7.42
CA ILE A 71 8.47 5.44 -8.23
C ILE A 71 7.49 6.01 -9.25
N VAL A 72 6.76 5.16 -9.98
CA VAL A 72 5.75 5.60 -10.95
C VAL A 72 4.65 6.44 -10.27
N LEU A 73 4.23 6.07 -9.06
CA LEU A 73 3.23 6.84 -8.30
C LEU A 73 3.76 8.20 -7.84
N ILE A 74 5.04 8.29 -7.46
CA ILE A 74 5.69 9.56 -7.12
C ILE A 74 5.66 10.50 -8.34
N ASP A 75 6.08 10.00 -9.51
CA ASP A 75 6.09 10.80 -10.74
C ASP A 75 4.69 11.31 -11.10
N ARG A 76 3.68 10.42 -11.01
CA ARG A 76 2.27 10.79 -11.27
C ARG A 76 1.72 11.81 -10.29
N ILE A 77 2.17 11.79 -9.05
CA ILE A 77 1.79 12.80 -8.05
C ILE A 77 2.55 14.10 -8.28
N GLY A 78 3.79 14.05 -8.75
CA GLY A 78 4.55 15.24 -9.16
C GLY A 78 3.91 15.99 -10.34
N GLU A 79 3.30 15.27 -11.28
CA GLU A 79 2.57 15.86 -12.42
C GLU A 79 1.30 16.65 -12.02
N LEU A 80 0.81 16.51 -10.78
CA LEU A 80 -0.44 17.17 -10.34
C LEU A 80 -0.34 18.69 -10.37
N ASP A 81 0.81 19.26 -10.02
CA ASP A 81 1.02 20.71 -10.01
C ASP A 81 0.85 21.25 -11.43
N PHE A 82 1.56 20.64 -12.38
CA PHE A 82 1.54 20.99 -13.79
C PHE A 82 0.16 20.76 -14.44
N ASN A 83 -0.51 19.66 -14.10
CA ASN A 83 -1.84 19.35 -14.62
C ASN A 83 -2.90 20.30 -14.07
N SER A 84 -2.74 20.76 -12.83
CA SER A 84 -3.67 21.73 -12.21
C SER A 84 -3.48 23.14 -12.75
N SER A 85 -2.26 23.54 -13.12
CA SER A 85 -1.98 24.85 -13.73
C SER A 85 -2.39 24.93 -15.20
N SER A 86 -2.41 23.79 -15.90
CA SER A 86 -2.75 23.72 -17.33
C SER A 86 -4.26 23.69 -17.60
N ARG A 87 -5.10 23.56 -16.58
CA ARG A 87 -6.56 23.51 -16.73
C ARG A 87 -7.20 24.88 -16.49
N PRO A 88 -8.27 25.24 -17.23
CA PRO A 88 -9.00 26.48 -16.98
C PRO A 88 -9.51 26.53 -15.54
N MET A 89 -9.27 27.65 -14.85
CA MET A 89 -9.57 27.85 -13.43
C MET A 89 -11.06 27.62 -13.08
N GLU A 90 -11.95 27.79 -14.05
CA GLU A 90 -13.40 27.53 -13.94
C GLU A 90 -13.78 26.05 -13.78
N SER A 91 -12.90 25.13 -14.18
CA SER A 91 -13.19 23.69 -14.19
C SER A 91 -12.89 22.97 -12.87
N LEU A 92 -12.22 23.63 -11.93
CA LEU A 92 -11.80 23.04 -10.66
C LEU A 92 -12.44 23.76 -9.48
N PRO A 93 -13.06 23.03 -8.53
CA PRO A 93 -13.56 23.65 -7.31
C PRO A 93 -12.39 24.28 -6.55
N THR A 94 -12.42 25.60 -6.42
CA THR A 94 -11.37 26.37 -5.73
C THR A 94 -11.77 26.69 -4.28
N ALA A 95 -13.07 26.62 -3.98
CA ALA A 95 -13.63 26.84 -2.63
C ALA A 95 -14.90 25.99 -2.43
N GLY A 96 -15.22 25.66 -1.18
CA GLY A 96 -16.44 24.94 -0.79
C GLY A 96 -16.17 23.60 -0.08
N TRP A 97 -17.26 22.89 0.24
CA TRP A 97 -17.21 21.61 0.93
C TRP A 97 -17.24 20.48 -0.10
N VAL A 98 -16.18 19.68 -0.14
CA VAL A 98 -16.11 18.48 -1.00
C VAL A 98 -16.12 17.24 -0.10
N ASN A 99 -17.22 16.48 -0.14
CA ASN A 99 -17.30 15.20 0.55
C ASN A 99 -16.71 14.09 -0.35
N ALA A 100 -15.39 14.07 -0.48
CA ALA A 100 -14.68 13.09 -1.29
C ALA A 100 -13.48 12.49 -0.54
N ASN A 101 -13.27 11.18 -0.72
CA ASN A 101 -12.07 10.51 -0.24
C ASN A 101 -10.81 11.13 -0.87
N ALA A 102 -9.69 11.16 -0.15
CA ALA A 102 -8.41 11.72 -0.63
C ALA A 102 -8.02 11.20 -2.03
N LYS A 103 -8.28 9.92 -2.32
CA LYS A 103 -8.05 9.27 -3.63
C LYS A 103 -8.94 9.85 -4.75
N SER A 104 -10.20 10.10 -4.45
CA SER A 104 -11.15 10.71 -5.39
C SER A 104 -10.81 12.17 -5.64
N LEU A 105 -10.28 12.85 -4.62
CA LEU A 105 -9.84 14.23 -4.70
C LEU A 105 -8.60 14.35 -5.60
N LEU A 106 -7.59 13.49 -5.44
CA LEU A 106 -6.42 13.44 -6.33
C LEU A 106 -6.81 13.16 -7.80
N ARG A 107 -7.80 12.29 -8.04
CA ARG A 107 -8.33 12.03 -9.38
C ARG A 107 -9.01 13.26 -9.99
N LEU A 108 -9.72 14.04 -9.18
CA LEU A 108 -10.39 15.27 -9.62
C LEU A 108 -9.37 16.32 -10.10
N TYR A 109 -8.25 16.45 -9.39
CA TYR A 109 -7.18 17.41 -9.72
C TYR A 109 -6.23 16.94 -10.83
N GLY A 110 -6.45 15.75 -11.40
CA GLY A 110 -5.75 15.32 -12.62
C GLY A 110 -4.89 14.06 -12.48
N ALA A 111 -4.94 13.33 -11.37
CA ALA A 111 -4.39 11.97 -11.34
C ALA A 111 -5.22 11.11 -12.31
N GLY A 112 -4.68 10.85 -13.51
CA GLY A 112 -5.39 10.17 -14.60
C GLY A 112 -5.98 8.80 -14.23
N ARG A 113 -6.82 8.23 -15.10
CA ARG A 113 -7.50 6.94 -14.82
C ARG A 113 -6.52 5.79 -14.55
N SER A 114 -5.32 5.84 -15.13
CA SER A 114 -4.24 4.86 -14.92
C SER A 114 -3.67 4.89 -13.49
N TRP A 115 -3.72 6.02 -12.78
CA TRP A 115 -3.17 6.15 -11.43
C TRP A 115 -3.81 5.18 -10.44
N MET A 116 -5.14 4.97 -10.52
CA MET A 116 -5.82 4.02 -9.64
C MET A 116 -5.34 2.58 -9.87
N TYR A 117 -5.09 2.19 -11.12
CA TYR A 117 -4.58 0.86 -11.43
C TYR A 117 -3.18 0.65 -10.85
N VAL A 118 -2.28 1.62 -11.02
CA VAL A 118 -0.93 1.55 -10.44
C VAL A 118 -0.99 1.53 -8.92
N PHE A 119 -1.87 2.32 -8.30
CA PHE A 119 -2.08 2.31 -6.85
C PHE A 119 -2.55 0.95 -6.33
N TYR A 120 -3.54 0.33 -6.99
CA TYR A 120 -4.02 -0.99 -6.58
C TYR A 120 -2.96 -2.07 -6.78
N HIS A 121 -2.22 -2.02 -7.89
CA HIS A 121 -1.10 -2.93 -8.14
C HIS A 121 0.00 -2.80 -7.09
N TRP A 122 0.39 -1.56 -6.76
CA TRP A 122 1.35 -1.25 -5.69
C TRP A 122 0.89 -1.83 -4.34
N PHE A 123 -0.35 -1.54 -3.95
CA PHE A 123 -0.90 -1.97 -2.67
C PHE A 123 -1.03 -3.50 -2.59
N ALA A 124 -1.53 -4.15 -3.64
CA ALA A 124 -1.65 -5.61 -3.70
C ALA A 124 -0.28 -6.29 -3.67
N SER A 125 0.70 -5.74 -4.39
CA SER A 125 2.07 -6.26 -4.42
C SER A 125 2.75 -6.19 -3.06
N MET A 126 2.58 -5.09 -2.31
CA MET A 126 3.08 -5.01 -0.92
C MET A 126 2.36 -5.99 0.01
N LEU A 127 1.03 -6.05 -0.08
CA LEU A 127 0.19 -6.86 0.80
C LEU A 127 0.48 -8.36 0.66
N ILE A 128 0.86 -8.83 -0.53
CA ILE A 128 1.22 -10.23 -0.77
C ILE A 128 2.73 -10.44 -0.62
N GLY A 129 3.55 -9.51 -1.10
CA GLY A 129 5.02 -9.63 -1.13
C GLY A 129 5.67 -9.68 0.26
N ILE A 130 5.22 -8.84 1.20
CA ILE A 130 5.80 -8.80 2.55
C ILE A 130 5.46 -10.09 3.34
N PRO A 131 4.20 -10.57 3.41
CA PRO A 131 3.92 -11.86 4.04
C PRO A 131 4.63 -13.03 3.38
N SER A 132 4.80 -13.01 2.04
CA SER A 132 5.56 -14.04 1.32
C SER A 132 7.03 -14.09 1.76
N PHE A 133 7.65 -12.94 2.05
CA PHE A 133 9.01 -12.89 2.61
C PHE A 133 9.07 -13.58 3.97
N TRP A 134 8.16 -13.21 4.88
CA TRP A 134 8.12 -13.79 6.22
C TRP A 134 7.84 -15.30 6.18
N ALA A 135 6.95 -15.74 5.31
CA ALA A 135 6.66 -17.17 5.11
C ALA A 135 7.91 -17.93 4.60
N ALA A 136 8.64 -17.36 3.63
CA ALA A 136 9.89 -17.95 3.14
C ALA A 136 10.95 -18.02 4.25
N LEU A 137 11.09 -16.97 5.06
CA LEU A 137 12.03 -16.93 6.17
C LEU A 137 11.69 -17.97 7.26
N VAL A 138 10.42 -18.10 7.60
CA VAL A 138 9.94 -19.12 8.56
C VAL A 138 10.20 -20.52 8.01
N LEU A 139 9.90 -20.80 6.74
CA LEU A 139 10.17 -22.12 6.15
C LEU A 139 11.67 -22.45 6.13
N MET A 140 12.51 -21.51 5.70
CA MET A 140 13.95 -21.71 5.66
C MET A 140 14.51 -22.05 7.05
N THR A 141 14.08 -21.32 8.08
CA THR A 141 14.51 -21.60 9.45
C THR A 141 13.93 -22.89 9.99
N TRP A 142 12.68 -23.22 9.67
CA TRP A 142 12.05 -24.48 10.08
C TRP A 142 12.76 -25.73 9.54
N VAL A 143 13.25 -25.67 8.30
CA VAL A 143 13.91 -26.82 7.65
C VAL A 143 15.38 -26.95 8.08
N HIS A 144 16.08 -25.83 8.27
CA HIS A 144 17.55 -25.86 8.41
C HIS A 144 18.09 -25.48 9.80
N THR A 145 17.26 -25.09 10.76
CA THR A 145 17.73 -24.62 12.08
C THR A 145 17.07 -25.35 13.25
N ASP A 146 17.65 -25.21 14.44
CA ASP A 146 17.11 -25.77 15.66
C ASP A 146 15.71 -25.22 16.01
N ALA A 147 14.89 -26.06 16.67
CA ALA A 147 13.51 -25.72 17.01
C ALA A 147 13.37 -24.41 17.81
N ALA A 148 14.32 -24.11 18.70
CA ALA A 148 14.31 -22.88 19.49
C ALA A 148 14.41 -21.61 18.62
N VAL A 149 15.24 -21.65 17.57
CA VAL A 149 15.42 -20.54 16.63
C VAL A 149 14.15 -20.38 15.79
N SER A 150 13.61 -21.48 15.28
CA SER A 150 12.39 -21.46 14.46
C SER A 150 11.18 -20.87 15.20
N ILE A 151 10.93 -21.28 16.45
CA ILE A 151 9.85 -20.73 17.27
C ILE A 151 10.01 -19.21 17.45
N THR A 152 11.23 -18.76 17.73
CA THR A 152 11.52 -17.33 17.91
C THR A 152 11.23 -16.54 16.64
N VAL A 153 11.65 -17.06 15.47
CA VAL A 153 11.41 -16.43 14.16
C VAL A 153 9.93 -16.37 13.83
N VAL A 154 9.15 -17.40 14.14
CA VAL A 154 7.69 -17.41 13.96
C VAL A 154 7.03 -16.31 14.81
N CYS A 155 7.40 -16.18 16.08
CA CYS A 155 6.85 -15.13 16.95
C CYS A 155 7.15 -13.72 16.40
N VAL A 156 8.38 -13.50 15.96
CA VAL A 156 8.80 -12.23 15.34
C VAL A 156 8.06 -11.98 14.03
N ALA A 157 7.87 -13.01 13.21
CA ALA A 157 7.12 -12.90 11.95
C ALA A 157 5.66 -12.51 12.18
N VAL A 158 4.98 -13.14 13.14
CA VAL A 158 3.59 -12.80 13.52
C VAL A 158 3.51 -11.34 13.98
N PHE A 159 4.43 -10.91 14.83
CA PHE A 159 4.49 -9.53 15.30
C PHE A 159 4.74 -8.54 14.14
N GLY A 160 5.64 -8.88 13.20
CA GLY A 160 5.97 -8.06 12.05
C GLY A 160 4.85 -7.93 11.00
N ILE A 161 4.02 -8.96 10.84
CA ILE A 161 2.88 -8.96 9.89
C ILE A 161 1.65 -8.27 10.49
N LEU A 162 1.52 -8.22 11.82
CA LEU A 162 0.37 -7.63 12.52
C LEU A 162 -0.08 -6.24 11.99
N PRO A 163 0.80 -5.24 11.78
CA PRO A 163 0.38 -3.94 11.25
C PRO A 163 -0.21 -4.04 9.83
N LEU A 164 0.23 -4.99 8.99
CA LEU A 164 -0.34 -5.19 7.66
C LEU A 164 -1.75 -5.76 7.72
N LEU A 165 -2.05 -6.58 8.73
CA LEU A 165 -3.41 -7.10 8.95
C LEU A 165 -4.39 -5.99 9.30
N CYS A 166 -3.94 -4.92 9.96
CA CYS A 166 -4.79 -3.75 10.22
C CYS A 166 -5.19 -2.99 8.93
N PHE A 167 -4.40 -3.10 7.86
CA PHE A 167 -4.71 -2.48 6.57
C PHE A 167 -5.64 -3.32 5.69
N LEU A 168 -5.86 -4.60 6.02
CA LEU A 168 -6.91 -5.38 5.38
C LEU A 168 -8.26 -4.74 5.71
N PRO A 169 -9.13 -4.52 4.72
CA PRO A 169 -10.42 -3.89 4.97
C PRO A 169 -11.20 -4.77 5.95
N TYR A 170 -11.36 -4.29 7.19
CA TYR A 170 -12.27 -4.88 8.18
C TYR A 170 -13.66 -5.17 7.59
N ARG A 171 -14.07 -4.38 6.59
CA ARG A 171 -15.30 -4.54 5.79
C ARG A 171 -15.40 -5.82 4.95
N ALA A 172 -14.28 -6.46 4.61
CA ALA A 172 -14.30 -7.73 3.88
C ALA A 172 -14.53 -8.93 4.81
N PHE A 173 -14.26 -8.78 6.11
CA PHE A 173 -14.35 -9.86 7.10
C PHE A 173 -15.57 -9.73 8.02
N PHE A 174 -16.01 -8.50 8.29
CA PHE A 174 -17.23 -8.20 9.04
C PHE A 174 -18.19 -7.42 8.15
N PRO A 175 -19.15 -8.09 7.48
CA PRO A 175 -20.23 -7.39 6.79
C PRO A 175 -20.99 -6.56 7.83
N HIS A 176 -20.86 -5.25 7.73
CA HIS A 176 -21.70 -4.34 8.49
C HIS A 176 -23.10 -4.48 7.91
N ASP A 177 -24.03 -5.06 8.68
CA ASP A 177 -25.45 -5.01 8.36
C ASP A 177 -25.80 -3.56 8.09
N SER A 178 -26.12 -3.26 6.84
CA SER A 178 -26.67 -1.97 6.45
C SER A 178 -28.09 -1.91 6.99
N THR A 179 -28.25 -1.57 8.27
CA THR A 179 -29.50 -0.97 8.74
C THR A 179 -29.76 0.25 7.87
N PRO A 180 -30.85 0.27 7.06
CA PRO A 180 -31.15 1.41 6.23
C PRO A 180 -31.41 2.61 7.14
N LEU A 181 -30.52 3.59 7.09
CA LEU A 181 -30.80 4.89 7.67
C LEU A 181 -32.02 5.45 6.94
N LEU A 182 -33.12 5.58 7.70
CA LEU A 182 -34.34 6.23 7.28
C LEU A 182 -34.03 7.56 6.56
N PRO A 183 -34.82 7.95 5.55
CA PRO A 183 -34.64 9.23 4.87
C PRO A 183 -34.76 10.36 5.89
N GLN A 184 -33.64 11.00 6.18
CA GLN A 184 -33.57 12.19 7.02
C GLN A 184 -34.15 13.37 6.23
N ASN A 185 -35.47 13.46 6.24
CA ASN A 185 -36.23 14.61 5.76
C ASN A 185 -35.90 15.81 6.66
N ARG A 186 -34.91 16.61 6.30
CA ARG A 186 -34.57 17.84 7.04
C ARG A 186 -35.10 19.06 6.27
N PRO A 187 -36.05 19.81 6.83
CA PRO A 187 -36.57 21.01 6.20
C PRO A 187 -35.50 22.11 6.14
N ARG A 188 -35.49 22.77 4.98
CA ARG A 188 -34.71 23.95 4.62
C ARG A 188 -35.07 25.10 5.58
N THR A 189 -34.18 25.50 6.48
CA THR A 189 -34.28 26.78 7.18
C THR A 189 -32.91 27.42 7.41
N THR A 190 -32.78 28.59 6.77
CA THR A 190 -32.09 29.81 7.20
C THR A 190 -30.60 29.80 7.55
N SER A 191 -29.84 30.39 6.62
CA SER A 191 -28.71 31.30 6.80
C SER A 191 -28.08 31.41 8.19
N THR A 192 -26.80 31.06 8.26
CA THR A 192 -25.85 31.84 9.07
C THR A 192 -24.54 31.92 8.31
N VAL A 193 -24.27 33.12 7.81
CA VAL A 193 -22.99 33.54 7.23
C VAL A 193 -21.95 33.47 8.34
N VAL A 194 -20.92 32.65 8.17
CA VAL A 194 -19.68 32.79 8.95
C VAL A 194 -18.64 33.39 8.03
N CYS A 195 -18.40 34.69 8.22
CA CYS A 195 -17.22 35.37 7.74
C CYS A 195 -15.98 34.71 8.36
N ALA A 196 -15.04 34.25 7.53
CA ALA A 196 -13.64 34.17 7.94
C ALA A 196 -12.93 35.38 7.33
N VAL A 197 -12.56 36.31 8.21
CA VAL A 197 -11.85 37.55 7.93
C VAL A 197 -10.39 37.33 8.35
N VAL A 198 -9.50 37.70 7.41
CA VAL A 198 -8.01 37.74 7.40
C VAL A 198 -7.28 36.40 7.39
#